data_AF-A0A2E5DQ77-F1
#
_entry.id   AF-A0A2E5DQ77-F1
#
_cell.length_a   1.000
_cell.length_b   1.000
_cell.length_c   1.000
_cell.angle_alpha   90.00
_cell.angle_beta   90.00
_cell.angle_gamma   90.00
#
_symmetry.space_group_name_H-M   'P 1'
#
loop_
_entity.id
_entity.type
_entity.pdbx_description
1 polymer ?
#
loop_
_entity_poly.entity_id
_entity_poly.type
_entity_poly.pdbx_seq_one_letter_code
_entity_poly.pdbx_strand_id
1 'polypeptide(L)'
;MKKNNSSQVVNFGCRLNSYESEIMKTLIYNNNIEDTFVFNTCGVTKEAERQAQQAIRKYKKNYPNKKIIVTGCASQIDPSKFKSMKEVDCIIGNNEKVINSTWKNLENQKNSKLPNIMEVTTTNTNIIEKFDGKARAYVEIQQGCDHRCTFCAIPFGRGNNRSVPIGLIAKRINKLVENGYNEVVLTGVDITDYGKDLPGKPRLSQMIKRILNNEPNLNQLRLSSIDCAEVDNDFWEIFKYEDRLMPHLHISLQAGDDMILKRMKRRHSRKQAIEFCEKAKSIRPDVVFGADLIAGFPTETDSMFNKTCSLITECNLTYLHVFPYSQRESTPASKMPQVPTETKKNRASHLRKIGQEKLIEYLSSSIGKEKTFLVEKNNGDFSIGKTKEFCPIKIRTKLEIGKLFNSKIISYDNNMLVA
;
A
#
# COMPACT_ATOMS: atom_id res chain seq x y z
N MET A 1 17.80 -18.98 30.17
CA MET A 1 17.22 -19.80 29.09
C MET A 1 16.41 -18.88 28.17
N LYS A 2 16.69 -18.89 26.85
CA LYS A 2 16.16 -17.93 25.87
C LYS A 2 14.66 -18.15 25.63
N LYS A 3 13.84 -17.11 25.84
CA LYS A 3 12.42 -17.03 25.39
C LYS A 3 12.37 -17.18 23.86
N ASN A 4 12.10 -18.39 23.35
CA ASN A 4 11.89 -18.66 21.91
C ASN A 4 10.49 -19.22 21.59
N ASN A 5 9.56 -19.16 22.57
CA ASN A 5 8.18 -19.65 22.49
C ASN A 5 7.16 -18.66 21.89
N SER A 6 7.58 -17.48 21.40
CA SER A 6 6.60 -16.50 20.92
C SER A 6 6.02 -16.87 19.55
N SER A 7 4.71 -16.75 19.43
CA SER A 7 4.03 -16.66 18.14
C SER A 7 4.47 -15.42 17.38
N GLN A 8 4.50 -15.50 16.05
CA GLN A 8 4.97 -14.40 15.20
C GLN A 8 4.11 -14.28 13.95
N VAL A 9 3.75 -13.04 13.62
CA VAL A 9 3.13 -12.68 12.34
C VAL A 9 4.21 -12.33 11.33
N VAL A 10 4.27 -13.07 10.23
CA VAL A 10 5.15 -12.82 9.09
C VAL A 10 4.33 -12.16 7.99
N ASN A 11 4.58 -10.87 7.78
CA ASN A 11 3.82 -10.07 6.84
C ASN A 11 4.44 -10.08 5.44
N PHE A 12 3.64 -10.40 4.42
CA PHE A 12 3.96 -10.23 3.01
C PHE A 12 2.94 -9.27 2.41
N GLY A 13 3.38 -8.19 1.76
CA GLY A 13 2.49 -7.37 0.94
C GLY A 13 2.42 -5.90 1.34
N CYS A 14 1.19 -5.36 1.31
CA CYS A 14 0.94 -3.93 1.26
C CYS A 14 0.74 -3.30 2.65
N ARG A 15 0.45 -1.99 2.64
CA ARG A 15 0.13 -1.18 3.83
C ARG A 15 -1.09 -1.73 4.60
N LEU A 16 -2.12 -2.22 3.89
CA LEU A 16 -3.25 -2.91 4.51
C LEU A 16 -2.83 -4.20 5.22
N ASN A 17 -2.01 -5.05 4.60
CA ASN A 17 -1.52 -6.25 5.27
C ASN A 17 -0.71 -5.90 6.53
N SER A 18 0.07 -4.81 6.49
CA SER A 18 0.75 -4.27 7.67
C SER A 18 -0.22 -3.86 8.78
N TYR A 19 -1.30 -3.14 8.45
CA TYR A 19 -2.35 -2.73 9.39
C TYR A 19 -3.03 -3.95 10.03
N GLU A 20 -3.51 -4.89 9.19
CA GLU A 20 -4.17 -6.11 9.64
C GLU A 20 -3.23 -7.01 10.46
N SER A 21 -1.92 -6.97 10.21
CA SER A 21 -0.93 -7.74 10.98
C SER A 21 -0.80 -7.26 12.42
N GLU A 22 -0.88 -5.96 12.69
CA GLU A 22 -0.88 -5.47 14.08
C GLU A 22 -2.15 -5.91 14.81
N ILE A 23 -3.31 -5.92 14.14
CA ILE A 23 -4.54 -6.48 14.71
C ILE A 23 -4.34 -7.95 15.07
N MET A 24 -3.78 -8.75 14.13
CA MET A 24 -3.52 -10.17 14.39
C MET A 24 -2.57 -10.38 15.56
N LYS A 25 -1.51 -9.58 15.71
CA LYS A 25 -0.62 -9.66 16.88
C LYS A 25 -1.39 -9.47 18.19
N THR A 26 -2.24 -8.45 18.27
CA THR A 26 -3.08 -8.20 19.45
C THR A 26 -4.04 -9.36 19.71
N LEU A 27 -4.67 -9.92 18.67
CA LEU A 27 -5.57 -11.05 18.81
C LEU A 27 -4.84 -12.33 19.25
N ILE A 28 -3.64 -12.60 18.72
CA ILE A 28 -2.79 -13.73 19.12
C ILE A 28 -2.39 -13.59 20.59
N TYR A 29 -1.96 -12.39 21.01
CA TYR A 29 -1.59 -12.09 22.38
C TYR A 29 -2.77 -12.27 23.34
N ASN A 30 -3.92 -11.62 23.05
CA ASN A 30 -5.10 -11.67 23.92
C ASN A 30 -5.73 -13.06 24.06
N ASN A 31 -5.52 -13.93 23.08
CA ASN A 31 -6.01 -15.32 23.12
C ASN A 31 -4.94 -16.33 23.56
N ASN A 32 -3.78 -15.87 24.06
CA ASN A 32 -2.67 -16.71 24.54
C ASN A 32 -2.24 -17.78 23.52
N ILE A 33 -2.17 -17.39 22.25
CA ILE A 33 -1.79 -18.31 21.17
C ILE A 33 -0.26 -18.39 21.12
N GLU A 34 0.28 -19.56 21.42
CA GLU A 34 1.71 -19.83 21.46
C GLU A 34 2.17 -20.70 20.29
N ASP A 35 3.50 -20.75 20.08
CA ASP A 35 4.16 -21.63 19.09
C ASP A 35 3.56 -21.62 17.68
N THR A 36 3.08 -20.45 17.24
CA THR A 36 2.37 -20.30 15.97
C THR A 36 3.01 -19.22 15.09
N PHE A 37 3.29 -19.57 13.83
CA PHE A 37 3.61 -18.61 12.78
C PHE A 37 2.39 -18.31 11.94
N VAL A 38 2.08 -17.03 11.77
CA VAL A 38 0.97 -16.56 10.94
C VAL A 38 1.52 -15.84 9.72
N PHE A 39 1.31 -16.40 8.54
CA PHE A 39 1.74 -15.82 7.27
C PHE A 39 0.60 -15.01 6.65
N ASN A 40 0.71 -13.68 6.67
CA ASN A 40 -0.24 -12.79 5.99
C ASN A 40 0.23 -12.55 4.55
N THR A 41 -0.41 -13.22 3.60
CA THR A 41 0.06 -13.33 2.21
C THR A 41 -0.49 -12.22 1.29
N CYS A 42 0.29 -11.88 0.25
CA CYS A 42 -0.10 -10.91 -0.76
C CYS A 42 -0.48 -11.60 -2.07
N GLY A 43 -1.65 -11.27 -2.60
CA GLY A 43 -2.19 -11.81 -3.86
C GLY A 43 -1.99 -10.91 -5.08
N VAL A 44 -1.21 -9.82 -4.97
CA VAL A 44 -1.05 -8.86 -6.09
C VAL A 44 -0.20 -9.47 -7.22
N THR A 45 0.96 -10.06 -6.92
CA THR A 45 1.86 -10.66 -7.92
C THR A 45 2.16 -12.13 -7.64
N LYS A 46 2.40 -12.93 -8.69
CA LYS A 46 2.83 -14.33 -8.55
C LYS A 46 4.15 -14.45 -7.77
N GLU A 47 5.01 -13.45 -7.88
CA GLU A 47 6.28 -13.38 -7.16
C GLU A 47 6.09 -13.25 -5.65
N ALA A 48 5.14 -12.41 -5.19
CA ALA A 48 4.84 -12.28 -3.77
C ALA A 48 4.31 -13.60 -3.17
N GLU A 49 3.49 -14.34 -3.93
CA GLU A 49 3.03 -15.67 -3.53
C GLU A 49 4.18 -16.67 -3.44
N ARG A 50 5.07 -16.67 -4.43
CA ARG A 50 6.26 -17.54 -4.45
C ARG A 50 7.13 -17.29 -3.22
N GLN A 51 7.38 -16.03 -2.87
CA GLN A 51 8.15 -15.65 -1.69
C GLN A 51 7.49 -16.12 -0.39
N ALA A 52 6.16 -15.97 -0.27
CA ALA A 52 5.42 -16.46 0.89
C ALA A 52 5.55 -17.99 1.05
N GLN A 53 5.39 -18.76 -0.03
CA GLN A 53 5.53 -20.23 0.01
C GLN A 53 6.95 -20.67 0.37
N GLN A 54 7.96 -20.00 -0.17
CA GLN A 54 9.36 -20.29 0.17
C GLN A 54 9.64 -20.00 1.65
N ALA A 55 9.09 -18.91 2.18
CA ALA A 55 9.21 -18.59 3.59
C ALA A 55 8.51 -19.61 4.48
N ILE A 56 7.28 -20.03 4.14
CA ILE A 56 6.55 -21.08 4.87
C ILE A 56 7.40 -22.36 4.99
N ARG A 57 7.93 -22.86 3.86
CA ARG A 57 8.78 -24.06 3.84
C ARG A 57 10.04 -23.87 4.70
N LYS A 58 10.68 -22.71 4.60
CA LYS A 58 11.89 -22.39 5.39
C LYS A 58 11.58 -22.36 6.90
N TYR A 59 10.47 -21.74 7.30
CA TYR A 59 10.08 -21.65 8.71
C TYR A 59 9.70 -23.02 9.27
N LYS A 60 8.92 -23.84 8.55
CA LYS A 60 8.60 -25.20 9.00
C LYS A 60 9.84 -26.06 9.14
N LYS A 61 10.79 -25.96 8.20
CA LYS A 61 12.07 -26.67 8.28
C LYS A 61 12.88 -26.28 9.52
N ASN A 62 12.94 -24.99 9.85
CA ASN A 62 13.73 -24.48 10.98
C ASN A 62 13.01 -24.65 12.33
N TYR A 63 11.69 -24.73 12.33
CA TYR A 63 10.85 -24.84 13.52
C TYR A 63 9.76 -25.90 13.31
N PRO A 64 10.11 -27.20 13.29
CA PRO A 64 9.17 -28.28 12.93
C PRO A 64 7.93 -28.36 13.81
N ASN A 65 8.08 -28.03 15.10
CA ASN A 65 7.02 -28.12 16.11
C ASN A 65 6.05 -26.93 16.11
N LYS A 66 6.38 -25.83 15.43
CA LYS A 66 5.51 -24.66 15.39
C LYS A 66 4.39 -24.85 14.37
N LYS A 67 3.18 -24.41 14.75
CA LYS A 67 2.01 -24.39 13.87
C LYS A 67 2.18 -23.29 12.81
N ILE A 68 1.72 -23.53 11.60
CA ILE A 68 1.70 -22.55 10.51
C ILE A 68 0.26 -22.27 10.12
N ILE A 69 -0.15 -21.03 10.34
CA ILE A 69 -1.42 -20.49 9.85
C ILE A 69 -1.11 -19.61 8.64
N VAL A 70 -1.88 -19.78 7.56
CA VAL A 70 -1.79 -18.90 6.39
C VAL A 70 -3.09 -18.10 6.26
N THR A 71 -2.96 -16.82 5.97
CA THR A 71 -4.08 -15.92 5.67
C THR A 71 -3.65 -14.88 4.63
N GLY A 72 -4.52 -13.93 4.30
CA GLY A 72 -4.25 -12.86 3.35
C GLY A 72 -4.88 -13.08 1.98
N CYS A 73 -4.62 -12.15 1.06
CA CYS A 73 -5.29 -12.16 -0.24
C CYS A 73 -4.95 -13.41 -1.07
N ALA A 74 -3.70 -13.89 -1.03
CA ALA A 74 -3.31 -15.00 -1.89
C ALA A 74 -4.02 -16.29 -1.48
N SER A 75 -4.07 -16.59 -0.19
CA SER A 75 -4.77 -17.76 0.33
C SER A 75 -6.30 -17.67 0.22
N GLN A 76 -6.85 -16.46 0.11
CA GLN A 76 -8.28 -16.26 -0.19
C GLN A 76 -8.58 -16.47 -1.69
N ILE A 77 -7.74 -15.95 -2.58
CA ILE A 77 -7.91 -16.05 -4.03
C ILE A 77 -7.72 -17.49 -4.51
N ASP A 78 -6.67 -18.15 -4.03
CA ASP A 78 -6.37 -19.54 -4.35
C ASP A 78 -6.04 -20.33 -3.08
N PRO A 79 -7.07 -20.81 -2.36
CA PRO A 79 -6.89 -21.60 -1.15
C PRO A 79 -6.20 -22.93 -1.44
N SER A 80 -6.45 -23.53 -2.60
CA SER A 80 -5.96 -24.86 -2.99
C SER A 80 -4.43 -24.94 -2.97
N LYS A 81 -3.79 -23.85 -3.40
CA LYS A 81 -2.34 -23.71 -3.48
C LYS A 81 -1.62 -23.73 -2.13
N PHE A 82 -2.31 -23.32 -1.07
CA PHE A 82 -1.79 -23.36 0.30
C PHE A 82 -2.28 -24.60 1.06
N LYS A 83 -3.49 -25.11 0.77
CA LYS A 83 -3.98 -26.38 1.35
C LYS A 83 -3.14 -27.59 0.96
N SER A 84 -2.59 -27.57 -0.26
CA SER A 84 -1.69 -28.63 -0.76
C SER A 84 -0.29 -28.59 -0.14
N MET A 85 0.05 -27.56 0.63
CA MET A 85 1.33 -27.48 1.33
C MET A 85 1.24 -28.25 2.64
N LYS A 86 2.01 -29.35 2.76
CA LYS A 86 2.10 -30.15 3.99
C LYS A 86 2.56 -29.35 5.21
N GLU A 87 3.23 -28.22 4.99
CA GLU A 87 3.71 -27.35 6.05
C GLU A 87 2.62 -26.51 6.71
N VAL A 88 1.44 -26.36 6.07
CA VAL A 88 0.36 -25.47 6.50
C VAL A 88 -0.65 -26.25 7.34
N ASP A 89 -0.83 -25.81 8.59
CA ASP A 89 -1.74 -26.45 9.56
C ASP A 89 -3.18 -25.92 9.47
N CYS A 90 -3.35 -24.65 9.06
CA CYS A 90 -4.66 -24.00 8.96
C CYS A 90 -4.62 -22.82 7.97
N ILE A 91 -5.75 -22.57 7.30
CA ILE A 91 -5.95 -21.36 6.50
C ILE A 91 -7.11 -20.56 7.10
N ILE A 92 -6.87 -19.29 7.40
CA ILE A 92 -7.89 -18.35 7.85
C ILE A 92 -8.26 -17.43 6.68
N GLY A 93 -9.56 -17.23 6.46
CA GLY A 93 -10.05 -16.31 5.44
C GLY A 93 -9.60 -14.86 5.68
N ASN A 94 -9.58 -14.06 4.62
CA ASN A 94 -8.95 -12.74 4.67
C ASN A 94 -9.68 -11.75 5.58
N ASN A 95 -11.00 -11.91 5.77
CA ASN A 95 -11.79 -11.10 6.69
C ASN A 95 -11.73 -11.64 8.12
N GLU A 96 -11.68 -12.97 8.26
CA GLU A 96 -11.72 -13.68 9.54
C GLU A 96 -10.46 -13.43 10.37
N LYS A 97 -9.34 -13.11 9.73
CA LYS A 97 -8.07 -12.83 10.41
C LYS A 97 -8.12 -11.64 11.38
N VAL A 98 -9.08 -10.73 11.23
CA VAL A 98 -9.27 -9.59 12.13
C VAL A 98 -10.44 -9.77 13.10
N ILE A 99 -11.07 -10.95 13.13
CA ILE A 99 -12.22 -11.26 13.99
C ILE A 99 -11.75 -12.07 15.21
N ASN A 100 -12.03 -11.59 16.42
CA ASN A 100 -11.57 -12.23 17.66
C ASN A 100 -12.10 -13.67 17.85
N SER A 101 -13.35 -13.94 17.48
CA SER A 101 -13.95 -15.28 17.62
C SER A 101 -13.27 -16.35 16.76
N THR A 102 -12.63 -15.96 15.65
CA THR A 102 -11.81 -16.84 14.82
C THR A 102 -10.59 -17.33 15.58
N TRP A 103 -9.90 -16.45 16.30
CA TRP A 103 -8.70 -16.78 17.08
C TRP A 103 -9.03 -17.56 18.36
N LYS A 104 -10.20 -17.33 18.97
CA LYS A 104 -10.70 -18.15 20.08
C LYS A 104 -10.97 -19.60 19.69
N ASN A 105 -11.37 -19.84 18.44
CA ASN A 105 -11.83 -21.15 17.96
C ASN A 105 -10.98 -21.67 16.79
N LEU A 106 -9.65 -21.57 16.88
CA LEU A 106 -8.74 -21.97 15.80
C LEU A 106 -8.87 -23.45 15.41
N GLU A 107 -9.22 -24.33 16.34
CA GLU A 107 -9.38 -25.77 16.05
C GLU A 107 -10.52 -26.01 15.05
N ASN A 108 -11.61 -25.26 15.17
CA ASN A 108 -12.75 -25.33 14.25
C ASN A 108 -12.40 -24.81 12.85
N GLN A 109 -11.35 -23.99 12.71
CA GLN A 109 -10.93 -23.43 11.42
C GLN A 109 -10.18 -24.46 10.54
N LYS A 110 -9.64 -25.54 11.12
CA LYS A 110 -8.86 -26.53 10.37
C LYS A 110 -9.67 -27.21 9.27
N ASN A 111 -10.95 -27.46 9.53
CA ASN A 111 -11.85 -28.19 8.62
C ASN A 111 -12.94 -27.30 8.00
N SER A 112 -13.00 -26.01 8.35
CA SER A 112 -14.02 -25.12 7.81
C SER A 112 -13.74 -24.75 6.35
N LYS A 113 -14.80 -24.68 5.55
CA LYS A 113 -14.74 -24.04 4.22
C LYS A 113 -14.41 -22.56 4.40
N LEU A 114 -13.52 -22.02 3.56
CA LEU A 114 -13.23 -20.58 3.59
C LEU A 114 -14.50 -19.79 3.28
N PRO A 115 -14.84 -18.77 4.07
CA PRO A 115 -15.98 -17.91 3.80
C PRO A 115 -15.86 -17.20 2.45
N ASN A 116 -17.01 -16.90 1.85
CA ASN A 116 -17.09 -16.15 0.60
C ASN A 116 -16.83 -14.66 0.88
N ILE A 117 -15.66 -14.17 0.48
CA ILE A 117 -15.26 -12.77 0.70
C ILE A 117 -16.20 -11.75 0.01
N MET A 118 -16.95 -12.18 -1.00
CA MET A 118 -17.91 -11.32 -1.71
C MET A 118 -19.18 -11.02 -0.90
N GLU A 119 -19.49 -11.84 0.11
CA GLU A 119 -20.65 -11.68 1.00
C GLU A 119 -20.35 -10.78 2.20
N VAL A 120 -19.09 -10.41 2.41
CA VAL A 120 -18.70 -9.53 3.51
C VAL A 120 -19.20 -8.10 3.23
N THR A 121 -19.98 -7.56 4.16
CA THR A 121 -20.57 -6.21 4.11
C THR A 121 -20.04 -5.27 5.19
N THR A 122 -19.39 -5.79 6.23
CA THR A 122 -18.90 -5.00 7.36
C THR A 122 -17.41 -4.69 7.24
N THR A 123 -16.99 -3.59 7.88
CA THR A 123 -15.57 -3.29 8.09
C THR A 123 -15.15 -3.68 9.49
N ASN A 124 -13.84 -3.89 9.65
CA ASN A 124 -13.24 -4.15 10.94
C ASN A 124 -13.40 -2.94 11.88
N THR A 125 -13.73 -3.19 13.15
CA THR A 125 -13.90 -2.15 14.19
C THR A 125 -12.70 -2.01 15.12
N ASN A 126 -11.67 -2.87 15.01
CA ASN A 126 -10.51 -2.83 15.87
C ASN A 126 -9.79 -1.47 15.82
N ILE A 127 -9.22 -1.07 16.96
CA ILE A 127 -8.35 0.11 17.11
C ILE A 127 -6.93 -0.40 17.36
N ILE A 128 -5.97 0.14 16.62
CA ILE A 128 -4.55 -0.16 16.79
C ILE A 128 -3.94 0.98 17.58
N GLU A 129 -3.33 0.65 18.71
CA GLU A 129 -2.65 1.65 19.55
C GLU A 129 -1.22 1.90 19.07
N LYS A 130 -0.53 0.85 18.63
CA LYS A 130 0.89 0.92 18.27
C LYS A 130 1.21 0.03 17.08
N PHE A 131 2.16 0.50 16.29
CA PHE A 131 2.83 -0.23 15.22
C PHE A 131 4.27 -0.53 15.66
N ASP A 132 4.61 -1.80 15.85
CA ASP A 132 5.97 -2.17 16.25
C ASP A 132 7.01 -1.74 15.20
N GLY A 133 8.00 -0.95 15.64
CA GLY A 133 9.15 -0.57 14.82
C GLY A 133 8.83 0.34 13.63
N LYS A 134 7.67 1.03 13.63
CA LYS A 134 7.29 1.98 12.57
C LYS A 134 7.13 3.38 13.13
N ALA A 135 7.74 4.35 12.44
CA ALA A 135 7.57 5.77 12.73
C ALA A 135 6.25 6.36 12.18
N ARG A 136 5.65 5.69 11.20
CA ARG A 136 4.34 6.07 10.61
C ARG A 136 3.27 5.08 11.00
N ALA A 137 2.07 5.59 11.24
CA ALA A 137 0.89 4.77 11.45
C ALA A 137 0.09 4.62 10.16
N TYR A 138 -0.42 3.42 9.90
CA TYR A 138 -1.38 3.19 8.82
C TYR A 138 -2.79 3.22 9.39
N VAL A 139 -3.73 3.83 8.69
CA VAL A 139 -5.15 3.81 9.06
C VAL A 139 -5.95 3.26 7.90
N GLU A 140 -6.51 2.06 8.07
CA GLU A 140 -7.47 1.50 7.13
C GLU A 140 -8.74 2.36 7.12
N ILE A 141 -9.05 2.92 5.96
CA ILE A 141 -10.27 3.69 5.71
C ILE A 141 -11.25 2.97 4.79
N GLN A 142 -10.78 1.96 4.06
CA GLN A 142 -11.53 1.33 2.97
C GLN A 142 -10.96 -0.08 2.70
N GLN A 143 -11.84 -1.03 2.39
CA GLN A 143 -11.49 -2.41 2.07
C GLN A 143 -12.26 -2.95 0.85
N GLY A 144 -11.68 -3.90 0.13
CA GLY A 144 -12.24 -4.44 -1.12
C GLY A 144 -12.26 -3.41 -2.24
N CYS A 145 -12.92 -3.67 -3.37
CA CYS A 145 -12.98 -2.69 -4.46
C CYS A 145 -14.14 -3.04 -5.38
N ASP A 146 -14.92 -2.05 -5.81
CA ASP A 146 -16.00 -2.27 -6.80
C ASP A 146 -15.50 -2.09 -8.25
N HIS A 147 -14.33 -1.46 -8.40
CA HIS A 147 -13.69 -1.37 -9.70
C HIS A 147 -13.19 -2.74 -10.16
N ARG A 148 -13.48 -3.08 -11.42
CA ARG A 148 -13.16 -4.38 -12.02
C ARG A 148 -12.10 -4.23 -13.11
N CYS A 149 -10.91 -3.72 -12.75
CA CYS A 149 -9.78 -3.69 -13.69
C CYS A 149 -9.54 -5.09 -14.26
N THR A 150 -9.29 -5.18 -15.57
CA THR A 150 -9.21 -6.47 -16.26
C THR A 150 -8.04 -7.35 -15.82
N PHE A 151 -7.02 -6.78 -15.18
CA PHE A 151 -5.85 -7.50 -14.65
C PHE A 151 -5.92 -7.80 -13.14
N CYS A 152 -6.89 -7.23 -12.42
CA CYS A 152 -6.87 -7.20 -10.96
C CYS A 152 -7.64 -8.38 -10.37
N ALA A 153 -6.95 -9.21 -9.58
CA ALA A 153 -7.57 -10.31 -8.84
C ALA A 153 -8.02 -9.92 -7.41
N ILE A 154 -7.76 -8.68 -6.98
CA ILE A 154 -8.00 -8.23 -5.60
C ILE A 154 -9.46 -8.36 -5.16
N PRO A 155 -10.49 -8.10 -5.99
CA PRO A 155 -11.88 -8.33 -5.57
C PRO A 155 -12.13 -9.76 -5.08
N PHE A 156 -11.45 -10.77 -5.65
CA PHE A 156 -11.57 -12.16 -5.21
C PHE A 156 -10.84 -12.47 -3.89
N GLY A 157 -9.94 -11.59 -3.45
CA GLY A 157 -9.22 -11.74 -2.18
C GLY A 157 -9.71 -10.82 -1.07
N ARG A 158 -10.37 -9.71 -1.42
CA ARG A 158 -10.77 -8.64 -0.49
C ARG A 158 -12.26 -8.25 -0.60
N GLY A 159 -13.02 -8.79 -1.55
CA GLY A 159 -14.45 -8.54 -1.69
C GLY A 159 -14.80 -7.20 -2.34
N ASN A 160 -16.08 -6.84 -2.28
CA ASN A 160 -16.61 -5.55 -2.74
C ASN A 160 -16.13 -4.38 -1.86
N ASN A 161 -16.29 -3.16 -2.35
CA ASN A 161 -15.94 -1.95 -1.61
C ASN A 161 -16.70 -1.87 -0.28
N ARG A 162 -15.98 -1.56 0.79
CA ARG A 162 -16.51 -1.31 2.13
C ARG A 162 -15.71 -0.20 2.78
N SER A 163 -16.39 0.87 3.15
CA SER A 163 -15.78 2.05 3.75
C SER A 163 -15.91 2.03 5.27
N VAL A 164 -14.87 2.50 5.95
CA VAL A 164 -14.88 2.66 7.40
C VAL A 164 -15.61 3.97 7.73
N PRO A 165 -16.59 4.00 8.64
CA PRO A 165 -17.26 5.25 9.02
C PRO A 165 -16.28 6.29 9.56
N ILE A 166 -16.47 7.57 9.18
CA ILE A 166 -15.57 8.69 9.52
C ILE A 166 -15.31 8.79 11.03
N GLY A 167 -16.34 8.59 11.86
CA GLY A 167 -16.17 8.65 13.32
C GLY A 167 -15.22 7.59 13.87
N LEU A 168 -15.17 6.38 13.27
CA LEU A 168 -14.21 5.36 13.64
C LEU A 168 -12.80 5.69 13.10
N ILE A 169 -12.70 6.27 11.90
CA ILE A 169 -11.41 6.76 11.36
C ILE A 169 -10.83 7.83 12.29
N ALA A 170 -11.62 8.82 12.70
CA ALA A 170 -11.20 9.87 13.63
C ALA A 170 -10.70 9.28 14.95
N LYS A 171 -11.47 8.38 15.58
CA LYS A 171 -11.05 7.68 16.81
C LYS A 171 -9.71 6.95 16.66
N ARG A 172 -9.48 6.29 15.52
CA ARG A 172 -8.20 5.61 15.22
C ARG A 172 -7.05 6.61 15.12
N ILE A 173 -7.26 7.71 14.41
CA ILE A 173 -6.24 8.76 14.23
C ILE A 173 -5.91 9.41 15.57
N ASN A 174 -6.93 9.79 16.33
CA ASN A 174 -6.79 10.41 17.64
C ASN A 174 -5.93 9.54 18.56
N LYS A 175 -6.24 8.24 18.68
CA LYS A 175 -5.47 7.30 19.50
C LYS A 175 -4.00 7.18 19.06
N LEU A 176 -3.73 7.25 17.76
CA LEU A 176 -2.36 7.22 17.23
C LEU A 176 -1.62 8.52 17.54
N VAL A 177 -2.29 9.68 17.41
CA VAL A 177 -1.72 10.97 17.77
C VAL A 177 -1.38 11.03 19.27
N GLU A 178 -2.28 10.55 20.14
CA GLU A 178 -2.04 10.41 21.60
C GLU A 178 -0.81 9.55 21.90
N ASN A 179 -0.58 8.51 21.09
CA ASN A 179 0.58 7.64 21.21
C ASN A 179 1.85 8.18 20.54
N GLY A 180 1.84 9.46 20.12
CA GLY A 180 3.01 10.18 19.62
C GLY A 180 3.31 9.99 18.14
N TYR A 181 2.39 9.43 17.35
CA TYR A 181 2.57 9.32 15.90
C TYR A 181 2.43 10.70 15.23
N ASN A 182 3.51 11.14 14.58
CA ASN A 182 3.54 12.42 13.85
C ASN A 182 3.00 12.32 12.43
N GLU A 183 2.93 11.12 11.86
CA GLU A 183 2.45 10.91 10.50
C GLU A 183 1.49 9.72 10.42
N VAL A 184 0.30 9.99 9.89
CA VAL A 184 -0.73 9.01 9.56
C VAL A 184 -0.84 8.86 8.05
N VAL A 185 -0.87 7.61 7.59
CA VAL A 185 -1.10 7.27 6.18
C VAL A 185 -2.46 6.61 6.05
N LEU A 186 -3.40 7.28 5.38
CA LEU A 186 -4.70 6.70 5.02
C LEU A 186 -4.48 5.61 3.97
N THR A 187 -4.95 4.40 4.26
CA THR A 187 -4.74 3.24 3.40
C THR A 187 -6.05 2.52 3.10
N GLY A 188 -6.11 1.96 1.90
CA GLY A 188 -7.20 1.15 1.40
C GLY A 188 -6.76 0.40 0.14
N VAL A 189 -7.70 -0.24 -0.53
CA VAL A 189 -7.48 -0.87 -1.84
C VAL A 189 -7.67 0.17 -2.94
N ASP A 190 -8.75 0.94 -2.88
CA ASP A 190 -9.10 2.06 -3.76
C ASP A 190 -9.70 3.17 -2.89
N ILE A 191 -8.84 3.98 -2.26
CA ILE A 191 -9.29 5.00 -1.29
C ILE A 191 -10.10 6.12 -1.94
N THR A 192 -9.96 6.30 -3.25
CA THR A 192 -10.74 7.27 -4.03
C THR A 192 -12.20 6.85 -4.19
N ASP A 193 -12.51 5.55 -4.04
CA ASP A 193 -13.87 5.01 -4.06
C ASP A 193 -14.57 5.07 -2.68
N TYR A 194 -13.93 5.71 -1.69
CA TYR A 194 -14.41 5.81 -0.32
C TYR A 194 -15.81 6.44 -0.24
N GLY A 195 -16.63 5.86 0.62
CA GLY A 195 -17.86 6.41 1.15
C GLY A 195 -19.11 6.22 0.29
N LYS A 196 -18.99 5.68 -0.93
CA LYS A 196 -20.15 5.39 -1.81
C LYS A 196 -21.17 4.43 -1.18
N ASP A 197 -20.71 3.58 -0.27
CA ASP A 197 -21.47 2.60 0.50
C ASP A 197 -21.96 3.12 1.88
N LEU A 198 -21.62 4.36 2.26
CA LEU A 198 -22.02 4.96 3.54
C LEU A 198 -23.26 5.88 3.40
N PRO A 199 -24.03 6.07 4.48
CA PRO A 199 -25.09 7.08 4.53
C PRO A 199 -24.56 8.48 4.18
N GLY A 200 -25.29 9.22 3.35
CA GLY A 200 -24.88 10.53 2.85
C GLY A 200 -23.76 10.51 1.80
N LYS A 201 -23.20 9.33 1.48
CA LYS A 201 -22.20 9.09 0.44
C LYS A 201 -21.02 10.09 0.45
N PRO A 202 -20.37 10.33 1.61
CA PRO A 202 -19.30 11.31 1.71
C PRO A 202 -18.11 10.90 0.83
N ARG A 203 -17.53 11.84 0.10
CA ARG A 203 -16.33 11.59 -0.71
C ARG A 203 -15.06 11.57 0.13
N LEU A 204 -13.97 11.06 -0.44
CA LEU A 204 -12.64 11.03 0.18
C LEU A 204 -12.21 12.42 0.70
N SER A 205 -12.35 13.45 -0.12
CA SER A 205 -12.04 14.84 0.23
C SER A 205 -12.81 15.34 1.45
N GLN A 206 -14.11 15.10 1.51
CA GLN A 206 -14.97 15.48 2.64
C GLN A 206 -14.56 14.75 3.92
N MET A 207 -14.19 13.48 3.83
CA MET A 207 -13.65 12.74 4.97
C MET A 207 -12.30 13.30 5.44
N ILE A 208 -11.39 13.63 4.51
CA ILE A 208 -10.11 14.29 4.83
C ILE A 208 -10.36 15.64 5.52
N LYS A 209 -11.21 16.50 4.97
CA LYS A 209 -11.57 17.81 5.54
C LYS A 209 -12.09 17.67 6.97
N ARG A 210 -12.99 16.71 7.20
CA ARG A 210 -13.53 16.43 8.55
C ARG A 210 -12.47 15.94 9.51
N ILE A 211 -11.59 15.02 9.10
CA ILE A 211 -10.50 14.53 9.95
C ILE A 211 -9.58 15.68 10.35
N LEU A 212 -9.12 16.47 9.37
CA LEU A 212 -8.16 17.54 9.62
C LEU A 212 -8.75 18.67 10.49
N ASN A 213 -10.04 18.94 10.37
CA ASN A 213 -10.73 19.89 11.25
C ASN A 213 -10.88 19.37 12.70
N ASN A 214 -11.10 18.06 12.89
CA ASN A 214 -11.33 17.49 14.23
C ASN A 214 -10.04 17.02 14.93
N GLU A 215 -8.94 16.85 14.21
CA GLU A 215 -7.65 16.40 14.75
C GLU A 215 -6.56 17.47 14.56
N PRO A 216 -6.62 18.61 15.27
CA PRO A 216 -5.66 19.70 15.11
C PRO A 216 -4.22 19.30 15.44
N ASN A 217 -4.04 18.29 16.31
CA ASN A 217 -2.74 17.80 16.75
C ASN A 217 -2.07 16.83 15.75
N LEU A 218 -2.75 16.44 14.66
CA LEU A 218 -2.14 15.61 13.62
C LEU A 218 -1.15 16.43 12.81
N ASN A 219 0.14 16.09 12.84
CA ASN A 219 1.17 16.86 12.13
C ASN A 219 1.23 16.57 10.62
N GLN A 220 1.09 15.29 10.22
CA GLN A 220 1.16 14.89 8.82
C GLN A 220 0.12 13.83 8.47
N LEU A 221 -0.64 14.07 7.40
CA LEU A 221 -1.57 13.16 6.78
C LEU A 221 -1.10 12.85 5.36
N ARG A 222 -0.87 11.58 5.08
CA ARG A 222 -0.50 11.09 3.75
C ARG A 222 -1.57 10.18 3.18
N LEU A 223 -1.76 10.24 1.87
CA LEU A 223 -2.64 9.33 1.16
C LEU A 223 -1.84 8.15 0.58
N SER A 224 -2.45 6.97 0.57
CA SER A 224 -1.99 5.87 -0.30
C SER A 224 -2.26 6.19 -1.78
N SER A 225 -2.19 5.18 -2.65
CA SER A 225 -2.46 5.35 -4.07
C SER A 225 -3.86 5.92 -4.33
N ILE A 226 -3.98 6.91 -5.21
CA ILE A 226 -5.24 7.52 -5.66
C ILE A 226 -5.45 7.34 -7.17
N ASP A 227 -6.71 7.36 -7.59
CA ASP A 227 -7.12 7.44 -9.00
C ASP A 227 -7.41 8.89 -9.38
N CYS A 228 -6.71 9.43 -10.38
CA CYS A 228 -6.88 10.83 -10.78
C CYS A 228 -8.29 11.14 -11.33
N ALA A 229 -9.04 10.13 -11.79
CA ALA A 229 -10.40 10.32 -12.29
C ALA A 229 -11.43 10.63 -11.19
N GLU A 230 -11.15 10.28 -9.94
CA GLU A 230 -12.14 10.35 -8.84
C GLU A 230 -11.86 11.53 -7.88
N VAL A 231 -10.90 12.39 -8.23
CA VAL A 231 -10.56 13.57 -7.43
C VAL A 231 -11.54 14.72 -7.73
N ASP A 232 -12.14 15.27 -6.68
CA ASP A 232 -13.16 16.32 -6.77
C ASP A 232 -12.62 17.72 -6.39
N ASN A 233 -13.49 18.73 -6.46
CA ASN A 233 -13.11 20.13 -6.21
C ASN A 233 -12.66 20.38 -4.76
N ASP A 234 -13.32 19.75 -3.79
CA ASP A 234 -12.97 19.84 -2.38
C ASP A 234 -11.54 19.34 -2.13
N PHE A 235 -11.08 18.30 -2.84
CA PHE A 235 -9.70 17.85 -2.74
C PHE A 235 -8.70 18.95 -3.12
N TRP A 236 -8.96 19.70 -4.21
CA TRP A 236 -8.05 20.76 -4.66
C TRP A 236 -7.97 21.92 -3.66
N GLU A 237 -9.08 22.25 -3.00
CA GLU A 237 -9.11 23.26 -1.92
C GLU A 237 -8.26 22.81 -0.72
N ILE A 238 -8.46 21.57 -0.26
CA ILE A 238 -7.68 20.99 0.85
C ILE A 238 -6.20 20.92 0.46
N PHE A 239 -5.89 20.39 -0.73
CA PHE A 239 -4.53 20.21 -1.19
C PHE A 239 -3.77 21.54 -1.33
N LYS A 240 -4.49 22.64 -1.61
CA LYS A 240 -3.92 23.99 -1.70
C LYS A 240 -3.57 24.57 -0.32
N TYR A 241 -4.48 24.48 0.64
CA TYR A 241 -4.39 25.26 1.88
C TYR A 241 -3.95 24.45 3.11
N GLU A 242 -4.00 23.12 3.04
CA GLU A 242 -3.72 22.26 4.19
C GLU A 242 -2.29 21.70 4.13
N ASP A 243 -1.42 22.26 4.97
CA ASP A 243 -0.01 21.86 5.09
C ASP A 243 0.19 20.49 5.72
N ARG A 244 -0.79 20.01 6.49
CA ARG A 244 -0.77 18.66 7.03
C ARG A 244 -1.01 17.61 5.95
N LEU A 245 -1.71 17.94 4.86
CA LEU A 245 -1.85 17.02 3.72
C LEU A 245 -0.56 17.02 2.91
N MET A 246 0.16 15.90 2.96
CA MET A 246 1.52 15.82 2.42
C MET A 246 1.58 16.05 0.89
N PRO A 247 2.58 16.80 0.39
CA PRO A 247 2.76 17.15 -1.03
C PRO A 247 3.34 15.98 -1.84
N HIS A 248 2.76 14.78 -1.68
CA HIS A 248 3.13 13.59 -2.41
C HIS A 248 1.89 12.82 -2.82
N LEU A 249 1.62 12.77 -4.13
CA LEU A 249 0.47 12.08 -4.69
C LEU A 249 0.96 10.85 -5.45
N HIS A 250 0.61 9.66 -4.94
CA HIS A 250 0.90 8.40 -5.62
C HIS A 250 -0.29 8.02 -6.49
N ILE A 251 -0.11 7.93 -7.80
CA ILE A 251 -1.20 7.82 -8.77
C ILE A 251 -1.22 6.42 -9.40
N SER A 252 -2.37 5.76 -9.39
CA SER A 252 -2.52 4.44 -10.01
C SER A 252 -2.72 4.52 -11.53
N LEU A 253 -1.70 5.02 -12.26
CA LEU A 253 -1.78 5.28 -13.71
C LEU A 253 -1.83 4.01 -14.56
N GLN A 254 -1.04 2.99 -14.19
CA GLN A 254 -0.87 1.70 -14.85
C GLN A 254 -0.24 1.73 -16.25
N ALA A 255 -0.65 2.62 -17.14
CA ALA A 255 -0.12 2.77 -18.50
C ALA A 255 -0.32 4.21 -19.02
N GLY A 256 0.27 4.53 -20.18
CA GLY A 256 0.09 5.85 -20.83
C GLY A 256 -0.59 5.84 -22.19
N ASP A 257 -1.00 4.71 -22.72
CA ASP A 257 -1.76 4.64 -23.97
C ASP A 257 -3.26 4.41 -23.70
N ASP A 258 -4.14 5.19 -24.33
CA ASP A 258 -5.58 5.13 -24.12
C ASP A 258 -6.21 3.79 -24.51
N MET A 259 -5.67 3.08 -25.51
CA MET A 259 -6.17 1.75 -25.86
C MET A 259 -5.82 0.74 -24.77
N ILE A 260 -4.61 0.82 -24.21
CA ILE A 260 -4.21 -0.02 -23.06
C ILE A 260 -5.01 0.34 -21.82
N LEU A 261 -5.19 1.62 -21.50
CA LEU A 261 -6.01 2.08 -20.38
C LEU A 261 -7.47 1.58 -20.51
N LYS A 262 -8.06 1.68 -21.71
CA LYS A 262 -9.40 1.15 -22.01
C LYS A 262 -9.46 -0.36 -21.82
N ARG A 263 -8.49 -1.12 -22.32
CA ARG A 263 -8.40 -2.59 -22.14
C ARG A 263 -8.16 -3.00 -20.69
N MET A 264 -7.44 -2.18 -19.92
CA MET A 264 -7.27 -2.30 -18.48
C MET A 264 -8.56 -1.97 -17.70
N LYS A 265 -9.53 -1.33 -18.37
CA LYS A 265 -10.75 -0.75 -17.81
C LYS A 265 -10.47 0.38 -16.81
N ARG A 266 -9.48 1.23 -17.09
CA ARG A 266 -9.18 2.41 -16.26
C ARG A 266 -10.27 3.47 -16.39
N ARG A 267 -10.46 4.26 -15.33
CA ARG A 267 -11.43 5.37 -15.27
C ARG A 267 -10.90 6.65 -15.92
N HIS A 268 -9.58 6.77 -16.05
CA HIS A 268 -8.89 7.92 -16.62
C HIS A 268 -8.34 7.64 -18.02
N SER A 269 -8.27 8.67 -18.84
CA SER A 269 -7.47 8.74 -20.06
C SER A 269 -6.06 9.25 -19.77
N ARG A 270 -5.17 9.15 -20.76
CA ARG A 270 -3.84 9.78 -20.73
C ARG A 270 -3.97 11.29 -20.48
N LYS A 271 -4.87 11.95 -21.22
CA LYS A 271 -5.08 13.41 -21.13
C LYS A 271 -5.47 13.83 -19.71
N GLN A 272 -6.41 13.12 -19.09
CA GLN A 272 -6.84 13.39 -17.72
C GLN A 272 -5.71 13.20 -16.69
N ALA A 273 -4.80 12.23 -16.90
CA ALA A 273 -3.65 12.05 -16.04
C ALA A 273 -2.66 13.23 -16.12
N ILE A 274 -2.41 13.76 -17.31
CA ILE A 274 -1.54 14.93 -17.53
C ILE A 274 -2.18 16.17 -16.89
N GLU A 275 -3.44 16.46 -17.22
CA GLU A 275 -4.18 17.61 -16.67
C GLU A 275 -4.24 17.58 -15.14
N PHE A 276 -4.40 16.40 -14.54
CA PHE A 276 -4.34 16.22 -13.09
C PHE A 276 -2.99 16.64 -12.51
N CYS A 277 -1.88 16.18 -13.10
CA CYS A 277 -0.54 16.48 -12.61
C CYS A 277 -0.21 17.96 -12.79
N GLU A 278 -0.57 18.55 -13.93
CA GLU A 278 -0.39 19.97 -14.22
C GLU A 278 -1.17 20.84 -13.22
N LYS A 279 -2.44 20.50 -12.96
CA LYS A 279 -3.27 21.21 -11.97
C LYS A 279 -2.71 21.08 -10.55
N ALA A 280 -2.28 19.87 -10.15
CA ALA A 280 -1.66 19.67 -8.85
C ALA A 280 -0.39 20.51 -8.69
N LYS A 281 0.45 20.58 -9.74
CA LYS A 281 1.70 21.34 -9.73
C LYS A 281 1.47 22.85 -9.71
N SER A 282 0.45 23.36 -10.41
CA SER A 282 0.12 24.79 -10.41
C SER A 282 -0.42 25.28 -9.07
N ILE A 283 -1.17 24.42 -8.36
CA ILE A 283 -1.71 24.72 -7.04
C ILE A 283 -0.66 24.57 -5.94
N ARG A 284 0.20 23.55 -6.03
CA ARG A 284 1.21 23.22 -5.03
C ARG A 284 2.55 22.89 -5.71
N PRO A 285 3.41 23.89 -5.95
CA PRO A 285 4.64 23.72 -6.73
C PRO A 285 5.64 22.70 -6.15
N ASP A 286 5.60 22.43 -4.85
CA ASP A 286 6.44 21.44 -4.17
C ASP A 286 5.90 20.00 -4.27
N VAL A 287 4.73 19.77 -4.89
CA VAL A 287 4.19 18.42 -5.08
C VAL A 287 5.14 17.53 -5.86
N VAL A 288 5.25 16.28 -5.39
CA VAL A 288 5.98 15.19 -6.05
C VAL A 288 5.02 14.05 -6.36
N PHE A 289 5.18 13.48 -7.55
CA PHE A 289 4.31 12.40 -8.02
C PHE A 289 5.02 11.05 -7.96
N GLY A 290 4.31 10.09 -7.39
CA GLY A 290 4.61 8.67 -7.55
C GLY A 290 3.60 8.02 -8.49
N ALA A 291 3.96 6.92 -9.14
CA ALA A 291 3.01 6.17 -9.96
C ALA A 291 3.27 4.66 -9.96
N ASP A 292 2.18 3.89 -10.03
CA ASP A 292 2.23 2.46 -10.35
C ASP A 292 2.09 2.28 -11.87
N LEU A 293 3.03 1.55 -12.48
CA LEU A 293 3.05 1.25 -13.92
C LEU A 293 3.17 -0.25 -14.18
N ILE A 294 2.42 -0.76 -15.15
CA ILE A 294 2.44 -2.17 -15.59
C ILE A 294 3.01 -2.24 -17.00
N ALA A 295 4.16 -2.88 -17.15
CA ALA A 295 4.82 -3.09 -18.44
C ALA A 295 4.38 -4.39 -19.12
N GLY A 296 4.11 -4.33 -20.42
CA GLY A 296 3.75 -5.51 -21.22
C GLY A 296 2.39 -6.08 -20.87
N PHE A 297 1.41 -5.21 -20.60
CA PHE A 297 0.00 -5.61 -20.54
C PHE A 297 -0.38 -6.34 -21.85
N PRO A 298 -1.30 -7.32 -21.82
CA PRO A 298 -1.71 -8.04 -23.03
C PRO A 298 -2.06 -7.06 -24.15
N THR A 299 -1.70 -7.41 -25.40
CA THR A 299 -1.87 -6.58 -26.60
C THR A 299 -1.04 -5.29 -26.70
N GLU A 300 -0.13 -4.99 -25.76
CA GLU A 300 0.72 -3.80 -25.80
C GLU A 300 1.78 -3.89 -26.91
N THR A 301 1.71 -2.96 -27.87
CA THR A 301 2.70 -2.77 -28.93
C THR A 301 3.82 -1.81 -28.49
N ASP A 302 4.89 -1.72 -29.27
CA ASP A 302 6.00 -0.81 -28.95
C ASP A 302 5.58 0.67 -28.99
N SER A 303 4.69 1.06 -29.91
CA SER A 303 4.12 2.41 -29.96
C SER A 303 3.33 2.74 -28.68
N MET A 304 2.53 1.79 -28.17
CA MET A 304 1.76 1.96 -26.93
C MET A 304 2.69 2.03 -25.70
N PHE A 305 3.75 1.22 -25.70
CA PHE A 305 4.77 1.27 -24.66
C PHE A 305 5.51 2.61 -24.65
N ASN A 306 5.90 3.13 -25.82
CA ASN A 306 6.59 4.42 -25.92
C ASN A 306 5.75 5.59 -25.39
N LYS A 307 4.42 5.54 -25.55
CA LYS A 307 3.52 6.50 -24.89
C LYS A 307 3.59 6.38 -23.36
N THR A 308 3.66 5.17 -22.82
CA THR A 308 3.86 4.99 -21.37
C THR A 308 5.19 5.59 -20.91
N CYS A 309 6.26 5.46 -21.70
CA CYS A 309 7.54 6.11 -21.42
C CYS A 309 7.41 7.65 -21.42
N SER A 310 6.79 8.25 -22.44
CA SER A 310 6.67 9.71 -22.50
C SER A 310 5.74 10.30 -21.44
N LEU A 311 4.75 9.52 -20.95
CA LEU A 311 3.88 9.95 -19.85
C LEU A 311 4.68 10.30 -18.59
N ILE A 312 5.79 9.60 -18.33
CA ILE A 312 6.63 9.85 -17.16
C ILE A 312 7.10 11.29 -17.12
N THR A 313 7.57 11.80 -18.25
CA THR A 313 8.04 13.18 -18.37
C THR A 313 6.88 14.17 -18.36
N GLU A 314 5.81 13.90 -19.11
CA GLU A 314 4.65 14.80 -19.20
C GLU A 314 3.92 14.98 -17.86
N CYS A 315 3.82 13.93 -17.04
CA CYS A 315 3.24 13.99 -15.70
C CYS A 315 4.26 14.38 -14.61
N ASN A 316 5.52 14.63 -14.96
CA ASN A 316 6.63 14.88 -14.03
C ASN A 316 6.71 13.83 -12.89
N LEU A 317 6.64 12.55 -13.27
CA LEU A 317 6.65 11.44 -12.31
C LEU A 317 8.06 11.20 -11.76
N THR A 318 8.20 11.19 -10.43
CA THR A 318 9.48 11.00 -9.75
C THR A 318 9.64 9.58 -9.22
N TYR A 319 8.64 9.06 -8.49
CA TYR A 319 8.72 7.74 -7.86
C TYR A 319 7.95 6.70 -8.67
N LEU A 320 8.65 5.87 -9.44
CA LEU A 320 8.01 4.84 -10.26
C LEU A 320 8.03 3.47 -9.60
N HIS A 321 6.85 2.89 -9.39
CA HIS A 321 6.67 1.49 -9.05
C HIS A 321 6.29 0.71 -10.30
N VAL A 322 7.29 0.10 -10.93
CA VAL A 322 7.12 -0.61 -12.20
C VAL A 322 7.03 -2.11 -11.97
N PHE A 323 5.95 -2.71 -12.46
CA PHE A 323 5.70 -4.15 -12.43
C PHE A 323 5.61 -4.69 -13.86
N PRO A 324 6.27 -5.82 -14.20
CA PRO A 324 5.89 -6.55 -15.40
C PRO A 324 4.48 -7.13 -15.20
N TYR A 325 3.67 -7.16 -16.26
CA TYR A 325 2.34 -7.77 -16.20
C TYR A 325 2.42 -9.23 -15.71
N SER A 326 1.70 -9.53 -14.63
CA SER A 326 1.62 -10.84 -14.00
C SER A 326 0.24 -11.45 -14.26
N GLN A 327 0.13 -12.35 -15.23
CA GLN A 327 -1.12 -13.01 -15.60
C GLN A 327 -1.76 -13.75 -14.41
N ARG A 328 -3.07 -13.55 -14.24
CA ARG A 328 -3.91 -14.21 -13.24
C ARG A 328 -5.06 -14.94 -13.92
N GLU A 329 -5.17 -16.25 -13.72
CA GLU A 329 -6.09 -17.12 -14.49
C GLU A 329 -7.54 -16.62 -14.47
N SER A 330 -8.03 -16.18 -13.31
CA SER A 330 -9.40 -15.68 -13.11
C SER A 330 -9.68 -14.26 -13.62
N THR A 331 -8.71 -13.59 -14.26
CA THR A 331 -8.86 -12.19 -14.69
C THR A 331 -9.15 -12.07 -16.19
N PRO A 332 -9.99 -11.12 -16.64
CA PRO A 332 -10.27 -10.94 -18.07
C PRO A 332 -9.02 -10.76 -18.96
N ALA A 333 -7.99 -10.07 -18.46
CA ALA A 333 -6.74 -9.86 -19.19
C ALA A 333 -5.95 -11.16 -19.44
N SER A 334 -6.22 -12.25 -18.72
CA SER A 334 -5.59 -13.56 -18.97
C SER A 334 -6.00 -14.17 -20.30
N LYS A 335 -7.17 -13.78 -20.82
CA LYS A 335 -7.77 -14.28 -22.07
C LYS A 335 -7.37 -13.46 -23.30
N MET A 336 -6.65 -12.36 -23.11
CA MET A 336 -6.17 -11.49 -24.19
C MET A 336 -4.86 -12.02 -24.81
N PRO A 337 -4.52 -11.68 -26.06
CA PRO A 337 -3.22 -12.00 -26.65
C PRO A 337 -2.06 -11.47 -25.81
N GLN A 338 -1.20 -12.38 -25.36
CA GLN A 338 -0.15 -12.07 -24.40
C GLN A 338 1.09 -11.50 -25.08
N VAL A 339 1.75 -10.53 -24.42
CA VAL A 339 3.09 -10.08 -24.77
C VAL A 339 4.12 -11.10 -24.25
N PRO A 340 5.20 -11.43 -25.01
CA PRO A 340 6.25 -12.34 -24.54
C PRO A 340 6.88 -11.92 -23.21
N THR A 341 7.25 -12.91 -22.40
CA THR A 341 7.82 -12.68 -21.05
C THR A 341 9.09 -11.85 -21.08
N GLU A 342 9.95 -12.07 -22.07
CA GLU A 342 11.19 -11.30 -22.24
C GLU A 342 10.89 -9.83 -22.56
N THR A 343 9.99 -9.56 -23.49
CA THR A 343 9.53 -8.20 -23.81
C THR A 343 8.94 -7.49 -22.57
N LYS A 344 8.12 -8.18 -21.76
CA LYS A 344 7.60 -7.65 -20.48
C LYS A 344 8.73 -7.24 -19.54
N LYS A 345 9.75 -8.09 -19.39
CA LYS A 345 10.92 -7.82 -18.53
C LYS A 345 11.76 -6.66 -19.04
N ASN A 346 12.02 -6.61 -20.34
CA ASN A 346 12.81 -5.54 -20.97
C ASN A 346 12.11 -4.18 -20.84
N ARG A 347 10.81 -4.13 -21.12
CA ARG A 347 9.98 -2.93 -20.92
C ARG A 347 9.95 -2.48 -19.46
N ALA A 348 9.76 -3.40 -18.52
CA ALA A 348 9.80 -3.08 -17.10
C ALA A 348 11.17 -2.55 -16.64
N SER A 349 12.26 -3.12 -17.17
CA SER A 349 13.62 -2.64 -16.91
C SER A 349 13.82 -1.22 -17.45
N HIS A 350 13.34 -0.96 -18.67
CA HIS A 350 13.44 0.35 -19.31
C HIS A 350 12.69 1.44 -18.53
N LEU A 351 11.44 1.20 -18.11
CA LEU A 351 10.70 2.17 -17.28
C LEU A 351 11.39 2.42 -15.93
N ARG A 352 12.00 1.40 -15.31
CA ARG A 352 12.78 1.60 -14.07
C ARG A 352 14.01 2.46 -14.29
N LYS A 353 14.68 2.33 -15.43
CA LYS A 353 15.81 3.20 -15.80
C LYS A 353 15.36 4.66 -15.92
N ILE A 354 14.25 4.93 -16.62
CA ILE A 354 13.68 6.28 -16.71
C ILE A 354 13.31 6.80 -15.30
N GLY A 355 12.69 5.96 -14.47
CA GLY A 355 12.37 6.33 -13.08
C GLY A 355 13.60 6.67 -12.23
N GLN A 356 14.71 5.96 -12.44
CA GLN A 356 15.98 6.24 -11.78
C GLN A 356 16.56 7.60 -12.22
N GLU A 357 16.49 7.93 -13.52
CA GLU A 357 16.90 9.23 -14.05
C GLU A 357 16.06 10.36 -13.44
N LYS A 358 14.73 10.19 -13.37
CA LYS A 358 13.81 11.16 -12.76
C LYS A 358 14.04 11.35 -11.25
N LEU A 359 14.39 10.28 -10.55
CA LEU A 359 14.77 10.36 -9.14
C LEU A 359 16.06 11.17 -8.95
N ILE A 360 17.08 10.92 -9.77
CA ILE A 360 18.35 11.67 -9.71
C ILE A 360 18.14 13.15 -10.01
N GLU A 361 17.29 13.47 -10.99
CA GLU A 361 16.89 14.86 -11.30
C GLU A 361 16.27 15.53 -10.07
N TYR A 362 15.32 14.86 -9.41
CA TYR A 362 14.69 15.37 -8.19
C TYR A 362 15.68 15.55 -7.04
N LEU A 363 16.55 14.56 -6.78
CA LEU A 363 17.56 14.61 -5.72
C LEU A 363 18.53 15.77 -5.94
N SER A 364 19.02 15.93 -7.18
CA SER A 364 19.92 17.02 -7.57
C SER A 364 19.24 18.38 -7.38
N SER A 365 17.97 18.51 -7.79
CA SER A 365 17.19 19.73 -7.59
C SER A 365 16.88 20.06 -6.12
N SER A 366 17.12 19.12 -5.20
CA SER A 366 16.85 19.29 -3.77
C SER A 366 18.06 19.83 -3.01
N ILE A 367 19.26 19.79 -3.58
CA ILE A 367 20.49 20.31 -2.95
C ILE A 367 20.33 21.81 -2.66
N GLY A 368 20.73 22.22 -1.45
CA GLY A 368 20.64 23.60 -0.97
C GLY A 368 19.28 23.99 -0.38
N LYS A 369 18.23 23.16 -0.55
CA LYS A 369 16.90 23.41 0.03
C LYS A 369 16.81 22.90 1.46
N GLU A 370 15.98 23.53 2.27
CA GLU A 370 15.58 22.99 3.57
C GLU A 370 14.41 22.02 3.40
N LYS A 371 14.45 20.89 4.11
CA LYS A 371 13.42 19.85 4.07
C LYS A 371 13.06 19.39 5.47
N THR A 372 11.76 19.30 5.74
CA THR A 372 11.22 18.59 6.90
C THR A 372 11.17 17.10 6.62
N PHE A 373 11.63 16.27 7.55
CA PHE A 373 11.60 14.82 7.44
C PHE A 373 11.23 14.11 8.75
N LEU A 374 10.59 12.96 8.61
CA LEU A 374 10.27 12.06 9.71
C LEU A 374 11.36 11.00 9.83
N VAL A 375 11.97 10.88 11.02
CA VAL A 375 12.99 9.85 11.31
C VAL A 375 12.30 8.49 11.46
N GLU A 376 12.70 7.52 10.62
CA GLU A 376 12.13 6.18 10.61
C GLU A 376 12.96 5.16 11.38
N LYS A 377 14.29 5.30 11.34
CA LYS A 377 15.23 4.36 11.97
C LYS A 377 16.61 4.98 12.15
N ASN A 378 17.37 4.42 13.07
CA ASN A 378 18.79 4.71 13.26
C ASN A 378 19.64 3.53 12.76
N ASN A 379 20.74 3.81 12.08
CA ASN A 379 21.71 2.84 11.59
C ASN A 379 23.13 3.34 11.86
N GLY A 380 23.76 2.81 12.91
CA GLY A 380 25.04 3.34 13.42
C GLY A 380 24.88 4.80 13.84
N ASP A 381 25.67 5.68 13.24
CA ASP A 381 25.65 7.14 13.49
C ASP A 381 24.68 7.90 12.59
N PHE A 382 23.95 7.20 11.71
CA PHE A 382 23.01 7.81 10.79
C PHE A 382 21.57 7.65 11.27
N SER A 383 20.79 8.72 11.20
CA SER A 383 19.34 8.66 11.20
C SER A 383 18.84 8.64 9.77
N ILE A 384 17.88 7.77 9.49
CA ILE A 384 17.26 7.59 8.18
C ILE A 384 15.77 7.89 8.31
N GLY A 385 15.25 8.68 7.37
CA GLY A 385 13.86 9.09 7.35
C GLY A 385 13.32 9.32 5.94
N LYS A 386 12.16 9.97 5.86
CA LYS A 386 11.70 10.57 4.60
C LYS A 386 11.14 11.97 4.77
N THR A 387 11.30 12.78 3.74
CA THR A 387 10.75 14.14 3.66
C THR A 387 9.23 14.13 3.48
N LYS A 388 8.60 15.31 3.57
CA LYS A 388 7.17 15.51 3.26
C LYS A 388 6.79 14.97 1.88
N GLU A 389 7.65 15.18 0.89
CA GLU A 389 7.53 14.69 -0.49
C GLU A 389 7.81 13.19 -0.66
N PHE A 390 8.06 12.48 0.45
CA PHE A 390 8.37 11.05 0.49
C PHE A 390 9.78 10.67 0.01
N CYS A 391 10.69 11.64 -0.08
CA CYS A 391 12.07 11.40 -0.46
C CYS A 391 12.89 10.78 0.68
N PRO A 392 13.59 9.66 0.47
CA PRO A 392 14.53 9.12 1.45
C PRO A 392 15.62 10.13 1.79
N ILE A 393 15.94 10.25 3.08
CA ILE A 393 16.98 11.15 3.59
C ILE A 393 17.78 10.45 4.69
N LYS A 394 19.08 10.74 4.75
CA LYS A 394 19.97 10.35 5.85
C LYS A 394 20.73 11.57 6.38
N ILE A 395 20.97 11.56 7.69
CA ILE A 395 21.75 12.57 8.41
C ILE A 395 22.71 11.88 9.38
N ARG A 396 23.94 12.37 9.51
CA ARG A 396 24.97 11.81 10.40
C ARG A 396 24.83 12.34 11.83
N THR A 397 23.65 12.16 12.39
CA THR A 397 23.30 12.51 13.77
C THR A 397 22.29 11.49 14.26
N LYS A 398 22.39 11.04 15.52
CA LYS A 398 21.34 10.22 16.14
C LYS A 398 20.18 11.10 16.58
N LEU A 399 19.07 10.98 15.87
CA LEU A 399 17.82 11.67 16.14
C LEU A 399 16.81 10.69 16.74
N GLU A 400 15.79 11.24 17.40
CA GLU A 400 14.71 10.45 17.97
C GLU A 400 13.81 9.89 16.85
N ILE A 401 13.60 8.57 16.86
CA ILE A 401 12.73 7.89 15.89
C ILE A 401 11.28 8.35 16.10
N GLY A 402 10.57 8.61 15.00
CA GLY A 402 9.18 9.05 15.03
C GLY A 402 9.00 10.56 15.17
N LYS A 403 10.08 11.33 15.32
CA LYS A 403 10.04 12.80 15.37
C LYS A 403 10.34 13.45 14.02
N LEU A 404 9.87 14.69 13.88
CA LEU A 404 10.07 15.54 12.71
C LEU A 404 11.25 16.49 12.92
N PHE A 405 12.10 16.63 11.92
CA PHE A 405 13.23 17.55 11.93
C PHE A 405 13.34 18.30 10.60
N ASN A 406 13.92 19.49 10.63
CA ASN A 406 14.29 20.24 9.44
C ASN A 406 15.80 20.19 9.26
N SER A 407 16.28 19.93 8.04
CA SER A 407 17.69 20.08 7.70
C SER A 407 17.87 20.61 6.27
N LYS A 408 19.01 21.25 6.04
CA LYS A 408 19.43 21.71 4.71
C LYS A 408 20.09 20.54 3.98
N ILE A 409 19.63 20.26 2.77
CA ILE A 409 20.21 19.21 1.93
C ILE A 409 21.57 19.67 1.41
N ILE A 410 22.61 18.88 1.65
CA ILE A 410 23.99 19.17 1.21
C ILE A 410 24.40 18.36 -0.01
N SER A 411 23.87 17.14 -0.16
CA SER A 411 24.16 16.26 -1.28
C SER A 411 23.12 15.14 -1.37
N TYR A 412 23.34 14.17 -2.25
CA TYR A 412 22.62 12.89 -2.23
C TYR A 412 23.61 11.74 -2.44
N ASP A 413 23.28 10.57 -1.91
CA ASP A 413 24.05 9.34 -2.07
C ASP A 413 23.10 8.14 -2.05
N ASN A 414 23.36 7.15 -2.92
CA ASN A 414 22.60 5.91 -3.00
C ASN A 414 21.07 6.13 -3.04
N ASN A 415 20.60 7.04 -3.90
CA ASN A 415 19.19 7.42 -4.04
C ASN A 415 18.54 8.04 -2.79
N MET A 416 19.33 8.58 -1.88
CA MET A 416 18.87 9.27 -0.69
C MET A 416 19.48 10.66 -0.59
N LEU A 417 18.70 11.63 -0.12
CA LEU A 417 19.23 12.94 0.27
C LEU A 417 20.17 12.79 1.47
N VAL A 418 21.20 13.62 1.52
CA VAL A 418 22.12 13.75 2.65
C VAL A 418 22.00 15.15 3.19
N ALA A 419 21.80 15.24 4.50
CA ALA A 419 21.62 16.49 5.22
C ALA A 419 22.39 16.53 6.53
#